data_AF-A0A4U6DC74-F1
#
_entry.id   AF-A0A4U6DC74-F1
#
_cell.length_a   1.000
_cell.length_b   1.000
_cell.length_c   1.000
_cell.angle_alpha   90.00
_cell.angle_beta   90.00
_cell.angle_gamma   90.00
#
_symmetry.space_group_name_H-M   'P 1'
#
loop_
_entity.id
_entity.type
_entity.pdbx_description
1 polymer ?
#
loop_
_entity_poly.entity_id
_entity_poly.type
_entity_poly.pdbx_seq_one_letter_code
_entity_poly.pdbx_strand_id
1 'polypeptide(L)'
;MKKYLVVILLFSLFSACKSNKKVVENSNTNSASSSLEGTWQLNYLMVPGKSFEELYPDKKPEIKFELGEKRFSGNTSCNSFTGKLNLDGNKISFRDPYAMTKMMCPGEGESVFTQTLNKVNTYAVTDGSTLNFISGDMAIMRFTKK
;
A
#
# COMPACT_ATOMS: atom_id res chain seq x y z
N MET A 1 16.57 39.22 71.54
CA MET A 1 15.47 39.98 70.90
C MET A 1 15.48 39.70 69.41
N LYS A 2 14.30 39.38 68.82
CA LYS A 2 14.01 39.10 67.38
C LYS A 2 14.60 37.76 66.87
N LYS A 3 13.89 36.63 66.79
CA LYS A 3 12.61 36.20 66.15
C LYS A 3 12.61 36.15 64.60
N TYR A 4 12.27 34.94 64.10
CA TYR A 4 11.80 34.53 62.76
C TYR A 4 12.89 34.43 61.65
N LEU A 5 12.90 33.54 60.65
CA LEU A 5 11.83 32.83 59.92
C LEU A 5 12.55 31.76 59.00
N VAL A 6 12.37 30.44 59.15
CA VAL A 6 11.49 29.54 58.34
C VAL A 6 11.82 29.45 56.82
N VAL A 7 12.31 28.25 56.41
CA VAL A 7 11.87 27.45 55.21
C VAL A 7 12.45 27.91 53.84
N ILE A 8 12.97 27.12 52.88
CA ILE A 8 12.66 25.78 52.32
C ILE A 8 13.97 25.15 51.76
N LEU A 9 14.21 23.89 52.08
CA LEU A 9 15.23 23.04 51.44
C LEU A 9 14.58 22.41 50.20
N LEU A 10 14.88 22.92 49.01
CA LEU A 10 14.33 22.41 47.75
C LEU A 10 15.07 21.11 47.38
N PHE A 11 14.56 19.97 47.83
CA PHE A 11 14.97 18.66 47.37
C PHE A 11 14.44 18.43 45.96
N SER A 12 15.29 18.67 44.95
CA SER A 12 15.03 18.31 43.56
C SER A 12 15.11 16.78 43.43
N LEU A 13 13.95 16.11 43.49
CA LEU A 13 13.83 14.70 43.13
C LEU A 13 14.04 14.56 41.63
N PHE A 14 15.23 14.12 41.20
CA PHE A 14 15.43 13.59 39.86
C PHE A 14 14.72 12.23 39.77
N SER A 15 13.46 12.25 39.31
CA SER A 15 12.80 11.04 38.80
C SER A 15 13.50 10.58 37.53
N ALA A 16 14.47 9.68 37.66
CA ALA A 16 14.97 8.89 36.55
C ALA A 16 13.85 7.96 36.08
N CYS A 17 13.13 8.35 35.02
CA CYS A 17 12.31 7.41 34.26
C CYS A 17 13.24 6.37 33.62
N LYS A 18 13.35 5.19 34.22
CA LYS A 18 13.73 3.98 33.48
C LYS A 18 12.62 3.69 32.47
N SER A 19 12.75 4.25 31.27
CA SER A 19 11.97 3.78 30.14
C SER A 19 12.49 2.40 29.78
N ASN A 20 11.85 1.37 30.34
CA ASN A 20 11.89 0.04 29.76
C ASN A 20 11.22 0.15 28.39
N LYS A 21 12.00 0.49 27.38
CA LYS A 21 11.62 0.28 25.99
C LYS A 21 11.58 -1.24 25.82
N LYS A 22 10.43 -1.84 26.17
CA LYS A 22 10.05 -3.12 25.60
C LYS A 22 10.18 -2.91 24.10
N VAL A 23 11.19 -3.54 23.51
CA VAL A 23 11.18 -3.85 22.09
C VAL A 23 9.99 -4.79 21.94
N VAL A 24 8.82 -4.20 21.73
CA VAL A 24 7.71 -4.89 21.11
C VAL A 24 8.19 -5.13 19.70
N GLU A 25 8.77 -6.31 19.47
CA GLU A 25 8.76 -6.91 18.15
C GLU A 25 7.30 -6.97 17.73
N ASN A 26 6.92 -5.97 16.94
CA ASN A 26 5.57 -5.79 16.52
C ASN A 26 5.30 -6.85 15.47
N SER A 27 4.61 -7.92 15.86
CA SER A 27 3.95 -8.91 14.98
C SER A 27 2.83 -8.27 14.13
N ASN A 28 3.10 -7.12 13.51
CA ASN A 28 2.19 -6.39 12.62
C ASN A 28 2.46 -6.66 11.13
N THR A 29 3.46 -7.46 10.79
CA THR A 29 3.75 -7.82 9.40
C THR A 29 2.68 -8.74 8.80
N ASN A 30 2.03 -9.58 9.61
CA ASN A 30 0.99 -10.50 9.16
C ASN A 30 -0.38 -9.82 8.91
N SER A 31 -0.73 -8.78 9.67
CA SER A 31 -2.05 -8.12 9.55
C SER A 31 -2.16 -7.13 8.38
N ALA A 32 -1.04 -6.49 8.00
CA ALA A 32 -1.02 -5.61 6.82
C ALA A 32 -0.99 -6.41 5.50
N SER A 33 -0.40 -7.60 5.52
CA SER A 33 -0.42 -8.50 4.36
C SER A 33 -1.80 -9.15 4.17
N SER A 34 -2.43 -9.63 5.24
CA SER A 34 -3.73 -10.33 5.15
C SER A 34 -4.87 -9.47 4.61
N SER A 35 -4.82 -8.15 4.80
CA SER A 35 -5.83 -7.23 4.28
C SER A 35 -5.82 -7.11 2.75
N LEU A 36 -4.71 -7.50 2.09
CA LEU A 36 -4.54 -7.45 0.63
C LEU A 36 -5.22 -8.62 -0.09
N GLU A 37 -5.51 -9.73 0.60
CA GLU A 37 -6.15 -10.92 0.02
C GLU A 37 -7.48 -10.58 -0.67
N GLY A 38 -7.67 -11.16 -1.86
CA GLY A 38 -8.89 -11.03 -2.65
C GLY A 38 -8.73 -10.22 -3.93
N THR A 39 -9.85 -9.80 -4.50
CA THR A 39 -9.93 -9.13 -5.80
C THR A 39 -10.22 -7.64 -5.64
N TRP A 40 -9.52 -6.83 -6.41
CA TRP A 40 -9.55 -5.37 -6.37
C TRP A 40 -9.77 -4.83 -7.78
N GLN A 41 -10.75 -3.95 -7.95
CA GLN A 41 -11.05 -3.28 -9.22
C GLN A 41 -10.52 -1.86 -9.21
N LEU A 42 -9.77 -1.50 -10.25
CA LEU A 42 -9.19 -0.17 -10.40
C LEU A 42 -10.30 0.88 -10.54
N ASN A 43 -10.19 1.98 -9.81
CA ASN A 43 -11.13 3.10 -9.87
C ASN A 43 -10.45 4.47 -10.10
N TYR A 44 -9.13 4.52 -10.00
CA TYR A 44 -8.35 5.74 -10.24
C TYR A 44 -6.91 5.37 -10.61
N LEU A 45 -6.35 6.15 -11.54
CA LEU A 45 -4.97 6.05 -11.97
C LEU A 45 -4.43 7.47 -12.24
N MET A 46 -3.25 7.78 -11.69
CA MET A 46 -2.58 9.06 -11.91
C MET A 46 -1.90 9.07 -13.28
N VAL A 47 -2.51 9.77 -14.24
CA VAL A 47 -2.00 9.90 -15.61
C VAL A 47 -2.22 11.34 -16.12
N PRO A 48 -1.22 11.95 -16.78
CA PRO A 48 -1.40 13.27 -17.37
C PRO A 48 -2.23 13.18 -18.66
N GLY A 49 -3.13 14.14 -18.87
CA GLY A 49 -3.78 14.37 -20.17
C GLY A 49 -4.92 13.42 -20.56
N LYS A 50 -5.28 12.46 -19.69
CA LYS A 50 -6.41 11.54 -19.90
C LYS A 50 -7.19 11.31 -18.60
N SER A 51 -8.51 11.24 -18.70
CA SER A 51 -9.37 10.79 -17.60
C SER A 51 -9.36 9.27 -17.46
N PHE A 52 -9.77 8.79 -16.28
CA PHE A 52 -9.88 7.35 -16.02
C PHE A 52 -10.92 6.69 -16.95
N GLU A 53 -12.03 7.37 -17.18
CA GLU A 53 -13.15 6.93 -18.01
C GLU A 53 -12.76 6.86 -19.50
N GLU A 54 -11.89 7.75 -19.97
CA GLU A 54 -11.34 7.67 -21.34
C GLU A 54 -10.43 6.45 -21.54
N LEU A 55 -9.68 6.05 -20.51
CA LEU A 55 -8.78 4.90 -20.58
C LEU A 55 -9.51 3.56 -20.47
N TYR A 56 -10.61 3.52 -19.72
CA TYR A 56 -11.33 2.29 -19.40
C TYR A 56 -12.86 2.44 -19.55
N PRO A 57 -13.36 2.76 -20.77
CA PRO A 57 -14.77 3.02 -21.00
C PRO A 57 -15.66 1.77 -20.82
N ASP A 58 -15.16 0.60 -21.22
CA ASP A 58 -15.95 -0.64 -21.25
C ASP A 58 -15.69 -1.55 -20.05
N LYS A 59 -14.42 -1.71 -19.67
CA LYS A 59 -13.98 -2.64 -18.64
C LYS A 59 -12.84 -2.04 -17.83
N LYS A 60 -12.97 -2.10 -16.51
CA LYS A 60 -11.95 -1.62 -15.57
C LYS A 60 -10.93 -2.73 -15.28
N PRO A 61 -9.63 -2.42 -15.18
CA PRO A 61 -8.62 -3.38 -14.75
C PRO A 61 -8.92 -3.96 -13.37
N GLU A 62 -8.53 -5.21 -13.16
CA GLU A 62 -8.65 -5.89 -11.87
C GLU A 62 -7.35 -6.58 -11.51
N ILE A 63 -7.06 -6.65 -10.21
CA ILE A 63 -5.95 -7.41 -9.65
C ILE A 63 -6.45 -8.27 -8.48
N LYS A 64 -6.05 -9.54 -8.47
CA LYS A 64 -6.32 -10.53 -7.45
C LYS A 64 -5.03 -10.90 -6.76
N PHE A 65 -5.04 -10.91 -5.44
CA PHE A 65 -3.94 -11.37 -4.60
C PHE A 65 -4.33 -12.66 -3.90
N GLU A 66 -3.46 -13.67 -4.06
CA GLU A 66 -3.57 -14.98 -3.46
C GLU A 66 -2.33 -15.19 -2.60
N LEU A 67 -2.40 -14.75 -1.34
CA LEU A 67 -1.24 -14.65 -0.44
C LEU A 67 -0.70 -16.03 -0.06
N GLY A 68 -1.59 -17.02 0.09
CA GLY A 68 -1.22 -18.41 0.35
C GLY A 68 -0.35 -19.01 -0.78
N GLU A 69 -0.62 -18.60 -2.02
CA GLU A 69 0.14 -19.03 -3.21
C GLU A 69 1.31 -18.11 -3.55
N LYS A 70 1.45 -16.97 -2.84
CA LYS A 70 2.37 -15.87 -3.19
C LYS A 70 2.25 -15.49 -4.65
N ARG A 71 1.01 -15.32 -5.12
CA ARG A 71 0.68 -15.04 -6.51
C ARG A 71 -0.22 -13.82 -6.62
N PHE A 72 -0.04 -13.06 -7.70
CA PHE A 72 -1.01 -12.06 -8.13
C PHE A 72 -1.44 -12.38 -9.56
N SER A 73 -2.69 -12.10 -9.88
CA SER A 73 -3.25 -12.28 -11.21
C SER A 73 -4.27 -11.20 -11.50
N GLY A 74 -4.72 -11.07 -12.74
CA GLY A 74 -5.68 -10.01 -13.06
C GLY A 74 -5.84 -9.77 -14.54
N ASN A 75 -6.37 -8.59 -14.87
CA ASN A 75 -6.46 -8.11 -16.24
C ASN A 75 -6.27 -6.60 -16.32
N THR A 76 -5.77 -6.13 -17.47
CA THR A 76 -5.46 -4.73 -17.77
C THR A 76 -6.63 -3.97 -18.43
N SER A 77 -7.85 -4.52 -18.33
CA SER A 77 -9.02 -4.30 -19.23
C SER A 77 -8.99 -5.10 -20.53
N CYS A 78 -7.81 -5.46 -21.04
CA CYS A 78 -7.63 -6.19 -22.30
C CYS A 78 -7.01 -7.58 -22.07
N ASN A 79 -5.71 -7.63 -21.75
CA ASN A 79 -5.01 -8.88 -21.48
C ASN A 79 -5.11 -9.32 -20.02
N SER A 80 -5.05 -10.63 -19.81
CA SER A 80 -4.86 -11.19 -18.48
C SER A 80 -3.38 -11.26 -18.14
N PHE A 81 -3.06 -11.19 -16.85
CA PHE A 81 -1.71 -11.32 -16.34
C PHE A 81 -1.65 -12.21 -15.10
N THR A 82 -0.50 -12.82 -14.86
CA THR A 82 -0.21 -13.60 -13.66
C THR A 82 1.29 -13.54 -13.34
N GLY A 83 1.61 -13.34 -12.06
CA GLY A 83 2.98 -13.18 -11.61
C GLY A 83 3.17 -13.58 -10.15
N LYS A 84 4.45 -13.68 -9.77
CA LYS A 84 4.83 -13.94 -8.38
C LYS A 84 4.63 -12.69 -7.54
N LEU A 85 3.98 -12.83 -6.40
CA LEU A 85 3.78 -11.76 -5.45
C LEU A 85 4.98 -11.69 -4.50
N ASN A 86 5.66 -10.55 -4.50
CA ASN A 86 6.74 -10.24 -3.57
C ASN A 86 6.28 -9.16 -2.59
N LEU A 87 6.15 -9.53 -1.31
CA LEU A 87 5.75 -8.64 -0.22
C LEU A 87 6.81 -8.63 0.88
N ASP A 88 7.09 -7.44 1.39
CA ASP A 88 7.91 -7.21 2.58
C ASP A 88 7.24 -6.09 3.42
N GLY A 89 6.41 -6.50 4.38
CA GLY A 89 5.55 -5.58 5.12
C GLY A 89 4.56 -4.87 4.20
N ASN A 90 4.70 -3.54 4.07
CA ASN A 90 3.89 -2.73 3.15
C ASN A 90 4.57 -2.49 1.79
N LYS A 91 5.77 -3.04 1.56
CA LYS A 91 6.44 -2.98 0.26
C LYS A 91 5.88 -4.03 -0.66
N ILE A 92 5.65 -3.64 -1.91
CA ILE A 92 5.18 -4.51 -2.98
C ILE A 92 5.89 -4.09 -4.27
N SER A 93 6.25 -5.07 -5.10
CA SER A 93 6.91 -4.84 -6.37
C SER A 93 6.34 -5.74 -7.45
N PHE A 94 6.11 -5.16 -8.63
CA PHE A 94 5.64 -5.83 -9.83
C PHE A 94 6.70 -5.84 -10.94
N ARG A 95 7.96 -5.56 -10.61
CA ARG A 95 9.07 -5.40 -11.58
C ARG A 95 9.65 -6.72 -12.07
N ASP A 96 9.40 -7.81 -11.35
CA ASP A 96 9.81 -9.14 -11.78
C ASP A 96 9.01 -9.56 -13.02
N PRO A 97 9.60 -10.33 -13.95
CA PRO A 97 8.86 -10.82 -15.11
C PRO A 97 7.60 -11.58 -14.71
N TYR A 98 6.48 -11.25 -15.35
CA TYR A 98 5.20 -11.91 -15.18
C TYR A 98 4.57 -12.22 -16.53
N ALA A 99 3.72 -13.25 -16.58
CA ALA A 99 3.10 -13.68 -17.82
C ALA A 99 1.90 -12.78 -18.16
N MET A 100 1.71 -12.49 -19.45
CA MET A 100 0.55 -11.79 -19.98
C MET A 100 0.10 -12.44 -21.27
N THR A 101 -1.22 -12.43 -21.53
CA THR A 101 -1.73 -12.74 -22.87
C THR A 101 -1.35 -11.64 -23.87
N LYS A 102 -1.49 -11.91 -25.17
CA LYS A 102 -1.18 -10.95 -26.26
C LYS A 102 -2.35 -10.82 -27.24
N MET A 103 -3.45 -10.24 -26.78
CA MET A 103 -4.56 -9.81 -27.62
C MET A 103 -4.28 -8.44 -28.23
N MET A 104 -4.96 -8.11 -29.33
CA MET A 104 -4.96 -6.76 -29.90
C MET A 104 -5.79 -5.85 -28.99
N CYS A 105 -5.14 -4.90 -28.31
CA CYS A 105 -5.80 -3.99 -27.38
C CYS A 105 -6.04 -2.60 -28.01
N PRO A 106 -7.26 -2.06 -27.95
CA PRO A 106 -7.52 -0.70 -28.39
C PRO A 106 -6.99 0.32 -27.36
N GLY A 107 -6.56 1.48 -27.86
CA GLY A 107 -6.15 2.62 -27.04
C GLY A 107 -4.89 2.37 -26.20
N GLU A 108 -4.74 3.16 -25.13
CA GLU A 108 -3.53 3.19 -24.30
C GLU A 108 -3.75 2.63 -22.88
N GLY A 109 -4.96 2.16 -22.56
CA GLY A 109 -5.32 1.73 -21.20
C GLY A 109 -4.37 0.65 -20.64
N GLU A 110 -4.07 -0.38 -21.43
CA GLU A 110 -3.19 -1.46 -20.99
C GLU A 110 -1.74 -1.00 -20.76
N SER A 111 -1.20 -0.17 -21.67
CA SER A 111 0.18 0.32 -21.54
C SER A 111 0.30 1.27 -20.35
N VAL A 112 -0.67 2.15 -20.15
CA VAL A 112 -0.75 3.03 -18.98
C VAL A 112 -0.86 2.23 -17.68
N PHE A 113 -1.71 1.20 -17.63
CA PHE A 113 -1.86 0.33 -16.46
C PHE A 113 -0.52 -0.32 -16.09
N THR A 114 0.11 -1.01 -17.04
CA THR A 114 1.34 -1.79 -16.79
C THR A 114 2.53 -0.90 -16.45
N GLN A 115 2.68 0.24 -17.13
CA GLN A 115 3.73 1.22 -16.81
C GLN A 115 3.55 1.83 -15.43
N THR A 116 2.31 2.08 -15.01
CA THR A 116 2.02 2.63 -13.67
C THR A 116 2.23 1.58 -12.59
N LEU A 117 1.80 0.33 -12.83
CA LEU A 117 2.03 -0.80 -11.93
C LEU A 117 3.52 -1.03 -11.65
N ASN A 118 4.38 -0.87 -12.67
CA ASN A 118 5.84 -1.02 -12.54
C ASN A 118 6.52 0.08 -11.69
N LYS A 119 5.82 1.19 -11.42
CA LYS A 119 6.31 2.29 -10.57
C LYS A 119 5.94 2.09 -9.10
N VAL A 120 5.09 1.13 -8.77
CA VAL A 120 4.62 0.89 -7.40
C VAL A 120 5.78 0.38 -6.53
N ASN A 121 5.88 0.94 -5.32
CA ASN A 121 6.88 0.55 -4.33
C ASN A 121 6.23 0.05 -3.04
N THR A 122 5.08 0.62 -2.67
CA THR A 122 4.35 0.31 -1.45
C THR A 122 2.85 0.29 -1.69
N TYR A 123 2.12 -0.31 -0.76
CA TYR A 123 0.66 -0.31 -0.76
C TYR A 123 0.10 0.04 0.61
N ALA A 124 -1.14 0.50 0.63
CA ALA A 124 -1.93 0.70 1.84
C ALA A 124 -3.37 0.26 1.60
N VAL A 125 -3.91 -0.55 2.50
CA VAL A 125 -5.34 -0.88 2.54
C VAL A 125 -5.99 -0.02 3.64
N THR A 126 -7.01 0.73 3.26
CA THR A 126 -7.78 1.61 4.15
C THR A 126 -9.21 1.09 4.23
N ASP A 127 -9.76 1.06 5.46
CA ASP A 127 -11.13 0.64 5.77
C ASP A 127 -11.51 -0.76 5.23
N GLY A 128 -10.52 -1.61 4.94
CA GLY A 128 -10.70 -2.95 4.38
C GLY A 128 -11.27 -3.00 2.96
N SER A 129 -11.56 -1.86 2.34
CA SER A 129 -12.29 -1.74 1.07
C SER A 129 -11.57 -0.91 0.00
N THR A 130 -10.57 -0.13 0.40
CA THR A 130 -9.78 0.70 -0.51
C THR A 130 -8.33 0.29 -0.50
N LEU A 131 -7.78 -0.05 -1.66
CA LEU A 131 -6.35 -0.33 -1.85
C LEU A 131 -5.72 0.83 -2.60
N ASN A 132 -4.66 1.40 -2.05
CA ASN A 132 -3.84 2.42 -2.69
C ASN A 132 -2.46 1.82 -3.02
N PHE A 133 -2.02 1.95 -4.26
CA PHE A 133 -0.63 1.74 -4.64
C PHE A 133 0.10 3.06 -4.71
N ILE A 134 1.31 3.05 -4.15
CA ILE A 134 2.07 4.24 -3.85
C ILE A 134 3.45 4.13 -4.51
N SER A 135 3.89 5.23 -5.12
CA SER A 135 5.24 5.41 -5.63
C SER A 135 5.86 6.62 -4.95
N GLY A 136 6.99 6.39 -4.27
CA GLY A 136 7.50 7.37 -3.29
C GLY A 136 6.45 7.65 -2.22
N ASP A 137 5.95 8.88 -2.19
CA ASP A 137 4.94 9.35 -1.23
C ASP A 137 3.56 9.63 -1.87
N MET A 138 3.40 9.32 -3.16
CA MET A 138 2.18 9.62 -3.92
C MET A 138 1.39 8.34 -4.24
N ALA A 139 0.09 8.36 -3.94
CA ALA A 139 -0.83 7.33 -4.40
C ALA A 139 -1.07 7.50 -5.92
N ILE A 140 -0.60 6.53 -6.70
CA ILE A 140 -0.66 6.56 -8.17
C ILE A 140 -1.75 5.66 -8.76
N MET A 141 -2.27 4.71 -7.98
CA MET A 141 -3.40 3.88 -8.35
C MET A 141 -4.28 3.65 -7.12
N ARG A 142 -5.60 3.61 -7.32
CA ARG A 142 -6.56 3.23 -6.28
C ARG A 142 -7.53 2.20 -6.81
N PHE A 143 -7.88 1.26 -5.94
CA PHE A 143 -8.79 0.17 -6.22
C PHE A 143 -9.84 0.06 -5.13
N THR A 144 -11.02 -0.43 -5.51
CA THR A 144 -12.08 -0.84 -4.57
C THR A 144 -12.10 -2.36 -4.49
N LYS A 145 -12.29 -2.89 -3.28
CA LYS A 145 -12.48 -4.33 -3.06
C LYS A 145 -13.77 -4.80 -3.75
N LYS A 146 -13.70 -5.94 -4.42
CA LYS A 146 -14.83 -6.57 -5.12
C LYS A 146 -15.62 -7.51 -4.22
#